data_AF-A0AAP6GDI3-F1
#
_entry.id   AF-A0AAP6GDI3-F1
#
_cell.length_a   1.000
_cell.length_b   1.000
_cell.length_c   1.000
_cell.angle_alpha   90.00
_cell.angle_beta   90.00
_cell.angle_gamma   90.00
#
_symmetry.space_group_name_H-M   'P 1'
#
loop_
_entity.id
_entity.type
_entity.pdbx_description
1 polymer ?
#
loop_
_entity_poly.entity_id
_entity_poly.type
_entity_poly.pdbx_seq_one_letter_code
_entity_poly.pdbx_strand_id
1 'polypeptide(L)'
;MIITDEELLALLESDVSQEPVFHPVSVYALDAVSHQAAKEAGLPAYASLHRTRPDASWQWEGLFAAGAIALFDPASHEGADYLPWLQTPGVGIYPLSDPWLEGLQAREQGWRDWLARLQILLLEDHPFQGACIQQEIQALGLPCHWVQDGEGCLKALEEGAVGLLVCDLSLAEQDAISLLMSHPQYRHSGLPIILLSAHDQTLIDGARRLLHDAGFNVLAALAKPLQSDDLLRLLKALYLGPQRQRRLGGLKRTIRSWQGEARGQLGLQADAASSPLPIWLAVSSLPPHWDPLKAWLEQHGRQANELTLVIHRRDNLLNQADRFALVLQASLAGARLALLLDNAQHLPFDQLERLPIQSLLLGQHLLPELEAMAADALLARFIGRARELGMALYLDDPFNLQDAAQWQDLGMAGRW
;
A
#
# COMPACT_ATOMS: atom_id res chain seq x y z
N MET A 1 11.63 2.85 -6.30
CA MET A 1 10.31 2.97 -5.62
C MET A 1 9.86 1.56 -5.30
N ILE A 2 10.06 1.10 -4.07
CA ILE A 2 9.48 -0.17 -3.62
C ILE A 2 8.17 0.24 -2.96
N ILE A 3 7.08 0.06 -3.70
CA ILE A 3 5.74 0.20 -3.13
C ILE A 3 5.62 -0.80 -2.00
N THR A 4 5.03 -0.37 -0.90
CA THR A 4 4.93 -1.17 0.31
C THR A 4 3.59 -1.90 0.38
N ASP A 5 3.47 -3.02 1.08
CA ASP A 5 2.25 -3.85 1.04
C ASP A 5 1.00 -3.16 1.62
N GLU A 6 1.19 -2.24 2.56
CA GLU A 6 0.12 -1.38 3.07
C GLU A 6 -0.23 -0.28 2.06
N GLU A 7 0.74 0.21 1.29
CA GLU A 7 0.44 0.98 0.09
C GLU A 7 -0.23 0.07 -0.93
N LEU A 8 0.13 -1.21 -1.12
CA LEU A 8 -0.48 -2.16 -2.07
C LEU A 8 -1.93 -2.46 -1.70
N LEU A 9 -2.24 -2.62 -0.42
CA LEU A 9 -3.60 -2.83 0.09
C LEU A 9 -4.40 -1.53 0.13
N ALA A 10 -3.80 -0.41 0.54
CA ALA A 10 -4.39 0.91 0.33
C ALA A 10 -4.48 1.28 -1.16
N LEU A 11 -3.67 0.71 -2.04
CA LEU A 11 -3.70 0.85 -3.51
C LEU A 11 -4.82 0.01 -4.11
N LEU A 12 -5.25 -1.06 -3.43
CA LEU A 12 -6.40 -1.89 -3.81
C LEU A 12 -7.72 -1.30 -3.25
N GLU A 13 -7.65 -0.44 -2.23
CA GLU A 13 -8.81 0.03 -1.45
C GLU A 13 -8.97 1.57 -1.29
N SER A 14 -8.13 2.44 -1.89
CA SER A 14 -8.26 3.91 -1.67
C SER A 14 -9.04 4.68 -2.74
N ASP A 15 -10.08 5.34 -2.22
CA ASP A 15 -10.89 6.42 -2.80
C ASP A 15 -10.03 7.53 -3.46
N VAL A 16 -10.54 8.16 -4.52
CA VAL A 16 -10.05 9.48 -4.99
C VAL A 16 -11.18 10.51 -5.09
N SER A 17 -12.35 10.24 -4.51
CA SER A 17 -13.38 11.27 -4.39
C SER A 17 -13.22 12.17 -3.18
N GLN A 18 -12.53 11.68 -2.16
CA GLN A 18 -12.24 12.36 -0.92
C GLN A 18 -10.76 12.11 -0.63
N GLU A 19 -10.04 13.13 -0.17
CA GLU A 19 -8.64 13.01 0.21
C GLU A 19 -8.45 11.75 1.07
N PRO A 20 -7.41 10.92 0.80
CA PRO A 20 -7.33 9.59 1.36
C PRO A 20 -7.07 9.68 2.87
N VAL A 21 -8.16 9.62 3.65
CA VAL A 21 -8.15 9.76 5.11
C VAL A 21 -7.16 8.77 5.72
N PHE A 22 -6.19 9.30 6.46
CA PHE A 22 -5.23 8.46 7.17
C PHE A 22 -5.91 7.71 8.32
N HIS A 23 -5.75 6.38 8.34
CA HIS A 23 -6.16 5.53 9.45
C HIS A 23 -4.93 4.93 10.16
N PRO A 24 -4.67 5.29 11.42
CA PRO A 24 -3.55 4.74 12.17
C PRO A 24 -3.71 3.25 12.50
N VAL A 25 -4.94 2.73 12.54
CA VAL A 25 -5.23 1.33 12.90
C VAL A 25 -5.94 0.60 11.77
N SER A 26 -5.48 -0.61 11.45
CA SER A 26 -6.12 -1.48 10.45
C SER A 26 -6.73 -2.72 11.09
N VAL A 27 -7.98 -3.04 10.72
CA VAL A 27 -8.70 -4.23 11.18
C VAL A 27 -8.76 -5.23 10.06
N TYR A 28 -8.17 -6.41 10.26
CA TYR A 28 -8.23 -7.50 9.29
C TYR A 28 -9.26 -8.53 9.74
N ALA A 29 -10.44 -8.52 9.13
CA ALA A 29 -11.37 -9.62 9.29
C ALA A 29 -10.84 -10.84 8.54
N LEU A 30 -10.75 -11.99 9.20
CA LEU A 30 -10.18 -13.23 8.66
C LEU A 30 -11.21 -14.19 8.06
N ASP A 31 -12.50 -13.89 8.29
CA ASP A 31 -13.65 -14.66 7.83
C ASP A 31 -14.89 -13.77 7.65
N ALA A 32 -15.90 -14.37 7.04
CA ALA A 32 -17.20 -13.79 6.77
C ALA A 32 -17.90 -13.24 8.03
N VAL A 33 -17.92 -14.05 9.10
CA VAL A 33 -18.64 -13.73 10.35
C VAL A 33 -18.01 -12.51 11.01
N SER A 34 -16.69 -12.49 11.05
CA SER A 34 -15.90 -11.41 11.66
C SER A 34 -16.00 -10.11 10.89
N HIS A 35 -16.00 -10.18 9.56
CA HIS A 35 -16.19 -9.00 8.72
C HIS A 35 -17.57 -8.37 8.95
N GLN A 36 -18.62 -9.19 8.99
CA GLN A 36 -19.98 -8.69 9.23
C GLN A 36 -20.12 -8.09 10.63
N ALA A 37 -19.61 -8.77 11.65
CA ALA A 37 -19.62 -8.27 13.03
C ALA A 37 -18.88 -6.93 13.18
N ALA A 38 -17.70 -6.77 12.55
CA ALA A 38 -16.95 -5.52 12.55
C ALA A 38 -17.72 -4.37 11.87
N LYS A 39 -18.44 -4.68 10.78
CA LYS A 39 -19.27 -3.70 10.06
C LYS A 39 -20.48 -3.27 10.91
N GLU A 40 -21.14 -4.19 11.58
CA GLU A 40 -22.30 -3.93 12.46
C GLU A 40 -21.91 -3.16 13.73
N ALA A 41 -20.73 -3.43 14.28
CA ALA A 41 -20.21 -2.73 15.45
C ALA A 41 -19.94 -1.23 15.19
N GLY A 42 -19.71 -0.85 13.92
CA GLY A 42 -19.38 0.52 13.53
C GLY A 42 -17.97 0.92 13.96
N LEU A 43 -17.00 0.79 13.05
CA LEU A 43 -15.60 1.10 13.38
C LEU A 43 -15.40 2.60 13.68
N PRO A 44 -14.53 2.94 14.65
CA PRO A 44 -14.11 4.31 14.89
C PRO A 44 -13.44 4.95 13.66
N ALA A 45 -13.49 6.28 13.54
CA ALA A 45 -12.94 7.00 12.38
C ALA A 45 -11.42 6.81 12.15
N TYR A 46 -10.68 6.40 13.18
CA TYR A 46 -9.24 6.13 13.10
C TYR A 46 -8.92 4.70 12.60
N ALA A 47 -9.93 3.86 12.36
CA ALA A 47 -9.76 2.47 12.00
C ALA A 47 -10.32 2.17 10.60
N SER A 48 -9.57 1.40 9.81
CA SER A 48 -10.01 0.86 8.52
C SER A 48 -10.36 -0.62 8.62
N LEU A 49 -11.36 -1.09 7.85
CA LEU A 49 -11.73 -2.51 7.78
C LEU A 49 -11.23 -3.14 6.48
N HIS A 50 -10.44 -4.20 6.60
CA HIS A 50 -9.90 -4.97 5.49
C HIS A 50 -10.43 -6.40 5.54
N ARG A 51 -10.67 -6.98 4.35
CA ARG A 51 -11.08 -8.38 4.18
C ARG A 51 -9.90 -9.22 3.72
N THR A 52 -9.61 -10.30 4.44
CA THR A 52 -8.52 -11.20 4.08
C THR A 52 -8.77 -12.62 4.52
N ARG A 53 -8.23 -13.61 3.81
CA ARG A 53 -8.31 -15.01 4.22
C ARG A 53 -6.90 -15.54 4.51
N PRO A 54 -6.63 -16.06 5.72
CA PRO A 54 -5.33 -16.65 6.04
C PRO A 54 -5.08 -17.93 5.23
N ASP A 55 -3.79 -18.17 4.96
CA ASP A 55 -3.30 -19.42 4.41
C ASP A 55 -2.14 -19.99 5.24
N ALA A 56 -1.72 -21.23 4.95
CA ALA A 56 -0.68 -21.92 5.69
C ALA A 56 0.72 -21.28 5.58
N SER A 57 0.91 -20.31 4.68
CA SER A 57 2.18 -19.59 4.47
C SER A 57 2.26 -18.24 5.16
N TRP A 58 1.23 -17.85 5.92
CA TRP A 58 1.25 -16.62 6.73
C TRP A 58 2.31 -16.64 7.83
N GLN A 59 3.01 -15.51 7.97
CA GLN A 59 3.99 -15.29 9.03
C GLN A 59 3.32 -14.55 10.20
N TRP A 60 2.67 -15.30 11.10
CA TRP A 60 1.84 -14.76 12.20
C TRP A 60 2.56 -13.84 13.21
N GLU A 61 3.88 -13.95 13.33
CA GLU A 61 4.65 -13.21 14.33
C GLU A 61 4.86 -11.73 13.94
N GLY A 62 4.47 -10.81 14.84
CA GLY A 62 4.68 -9.37 14.65
C GLY A 62 3.66 -8.68 13.73
N LEU A 63 2.91 -9.45 12.94
CA LEU A 63 1.92 -8.98 11.96
C LEU A 63 0.90 -7.96 12.50
N PHE A 64 0.38 -8.25 13.69
CA PHE A 64 -0.66 -7.45 14.36
C PHE A 64 -0.15 -6.85 15.68
N ALA A 65 1.18 -6.75 15.81
CA ALA A 65 1.80 -6.25 17.04
C ALA A 65 1.67 -4.71 17.15
N ALA A 66 1.76 -4.00 16.02
CA ALA A 66 1.68 -2.54 15.96
C ALA A 66 0.72 -2.10 14.86
N GLY A 67 -0.14 -1.12 15.14
CA GLY A 67 -1.00 -0.47 14.14
C GLY A 67 -2.06 -1.34 13.45
N ALA A 68 -2.20 -2.62 13.80
CA ALA A 68 -3.21 -3.50 13.22
C ALA A 68 -3.74 -4.52 14.23
N ILE A 69 -4.95 -5.01 13.98
CA ILE A 69 -5.50 -6.19 14.62
C ILE A 69 -6.07 -7.16 13.58
N ALA A 70 -6.17 -8.44 13.94
CA ALA A 70 -6.97 -9.41 13.22
C ALA A 70 -8.21 -9.80 14.02
N LEU A 71 -9.34 -10.00 13.35
CA LEU A 71 -10.60 -10.43 13.94
C LEU A 71 -11.04 -11.72 13.27
N PHE A 72 -11.35 -12.75 14.07
CA PHE A 72 -11.77 -14.04 13.56
C PHE A 72 -12.88 -14.70 14.39
N ASP A 73 -13.64 -15.58 13.76
CA ASP A 73 -14.60 -16.46 14.41
C ASP A 73 -13.97 -17.85 14.58
N PRO A 74 -13.77 -18.35 15.81
CA PRO A 74 -13.12 -19.64 16.03
C PRO A 74 -13.74 -20.81 15.26
N ALA A 75 -15.07 -20.83 15.10
CA ALA A 75 -15.78 -21.90 14.40
C ALA A 75 -15.48 -21.89 12.89
N SER A 76 -15.28 -20.70 12.30
CA SER A 76 -14.96 -20.53 10.88
C SER A 76 -13.57 -21.05 10.47
N HIS A 77 -12.68 -21.31 11.43
CA HIS A 77 -11.30 -21.77 11.20
C HIS A 77 -11.02 -23.16 11.79
N GLU A 78 -12.06 -23.91 12.20
CA GLU A 78 -11.90 -25.28 12.69
C GLU A 78 -11.22 -26.18 11.66
N GLY A 79 -10.20 -26.92 12.09
CA GLY A 79 -9.43 -27.83 11.24
C GLY A 79 -8.42 -27.16 10.30
N ALA A 80 -8.24 -25.83 10.37
CA ALA A 80 -7.18 -25.16 9.64
C ALA A 80 -5.81 -25.40 10.30
N ASP A 81 -4.79 -25.70 9.48
CA ASP A 81 -3.41 -25.94 9.95
C ASP A 81 -2.80 -24.74 10.69
N TYR A 82 -3.33 -23.54 10.46
CA TYR A 82 -2.89 -22.29 11.10
C TYR A 82 -3.69 -21.90 12.35
N LEU A 83 -4.73 -22.65 12.73
CA LEU A 83 -5.56 -22.33 13.91
C LEU A 83 -4.76 -22.14 15.23
N PRO A 84 -3.69 -22.91 15.52
CA PRO A 84 -2.89 -22.68 16.73
C PRO A 84 -2.29 -21.27 16.82
N TRP A 85 -1.99 -20.65 15.67
CA TRP A 85 -1.45 -19.29 15.63
C TRP A 85 -2.51 -18.24 15.99
N LEU A 86 -3.76 -18.45 15.56
CA LEU A 86 -4.89 -17.58 15.92
C LEU A 86 -5.19 -17.60 17.42
N GLN A 87 -4.90 -18.72 18.07
CA GLN A 87 -5.12 -18.93 19.51
C GLN A 87 -3.92 -18.52 20.37
N THR A 88 -2.85 -17.98 19.77
CA THR A 88 -1.64 -17.60 20.52
C THR A 88 -1.89 -16.31 21.30
N PRO A 89 -1.84 -16.33 22.65
CA PRO A 89 -2.14 -15.14 23.46
C PRO A 89 -1.14 -14.01 23.22
N GLY A 90 -1.63 -12.76 23.19
CA GLY A 90 -0.78 -11.55 23.19
C GLY A 90 -0.33 -11.05 21.81
N VAL A 91 -0.68 -11.76 20.74
CA VAL A 91 -0.62 -11.25 19.36
C VAL A 91 -1.90 -10.45 19.12
N GLY A 92 -1.91 -9.34 18.38
CA GLY A 92 -3.12 -8.51 18.15
C GLY A 92 -4.22 -9.18 17.32
N ILE A 93 -4.48 -10.45 17.57
CA ILE A 93 -5.46 -11.31 16.94
C ILE A 93 -6.54 -11.57 17.99
N TYR A 94 -7.77 -11.29 17.65
CA TYR A 94 -8.90 -11.38 18.57
C TYR A 94 -9.95 -12.34 18.01
N PRO A 95 -10.41 -13.33 18.79
CA PRO A 95 -11.66 -13.99 18.48
C PRO A 95 -12.83 -13.01 18.71
N LEU A 96 -13.95 -13.20 18.01
CA LEU A 96 -15.12 -12.33 18.14
C LEU A 96 -15.70 -12.22 19.56
N SER A 97 -15.47 -13.24 20.40
CA SER A 97 -15.88 -13.25 21.79
C SER A 97 -15.10 -12.29 22.68
N ASP A 98 -13.92 -11.86 22.25
CA ASP A 98 -12.98 -11.09 23.05
C ASP A 98 -13.17 -9.57 22.85
N PRO A 99 -12.68 -8.72 23.76
CA PRO A 99 -12.84 -7.27 23.68
C PRO A 99 -11.91 -6.63 22.62
N TRP A 100 -12.11 -6.97 21.35
CA TRP A 100 -11.28 -6.49 20.23
C TRP A 100 -11.35 -4.97 20.01
N LEU A 101 -12.44 -4.31 20.41
CA LEU A 101 -12.56 -2.85 20.40
C LEU A 101 -11.57 -2.18 21.36
N GLU A 102 -11.34 -2.77 22.53
CA GLU A 102 -10.30 -2.30 23.47
C GLU A 102 -8.91 -2.49 22.85
N GLY A 103 -8.72 -3.58 22.11
CA GLY A 103 -7.53 -3.83 21.30
C GLY A 103 -7.28 -2.72 20.27
N LEU A 104 -8.31 -2.29 19.54
CA LEU A 104 -8.22 -1.16 18.60
C LEU A 104 -7.81 0.13 19.29
N GLN A 105 -8.49 0.47 20.40
CA GLN A 105 -8.19 1.68 21.16
C GLN A 105 -6.76 1.65 21.70
N ALA A 106 -6.28 0.50 22.18
CA ALA A 106 -4.91 0.35 22.66
C ALA A 106 -3.87 0.58 21.55
N ARG A 107 -4.15 0.15 20.30
CA ARG A 107 -3.26 0.40 19.16
C ARG A 107 -3.25 1.87 18.74
N GLU A 108 -4.40 2.52 18.78
CA GLU A 108 -4.54 3.95 18.50
C GLU A 108 -3.78 4.79 19.54
N GLN A 109 -3.95 4.46 20.83
CA GLN A 109 -3.23 5.13 21.91
C GLN A 109 -1.71 4.88 21.80
N GLY A 110 -1.29 3.65 21.46
CA GLY A 110 0.12 3.33 21.24
C GLY A 110 0.74 4.13 20.10
N TRP A 111 -0.02 4.39 19.03
CA TRP A 111 0.39 5.28 17.95
C TRP A 111 0.53 6.73 18.42
N ARG A 112 -0.46 7.27 19.15
CA ARG A 112 -0.39 8.64 19.71
C ARG A 112 0.77 8.82 20.68
N ASP A 113 0.98 7.85 21.56
CA ASP A 113 2.07 7.88 22.54
C ASP A 113 3.44 7.84 21.85
N TRP A 114 3.55 7.14 20.73
CA TRP A 114 4.76 7.13 19.92
C TRP A 114 4.99 8.47 19.21
N LEU A 115 3.95 9.04 18.59
CA LEU A 115 4.02 10.37 17.98
C LEU A 115 4.48 11.44 18.97
N ALA A 116 3.91 11.46 20.18
CA ALA A 116 4.26 12.41 21.23
C ALA A 116 5.71 12.30 21.71
N ARG A 117 6.39 11.18 21.46
CA ARG A 117 7.80 10.95 21.84
C ARG A 117 8.78 11.20 20.69
N LEU A 118 8.32 11.19 19.44
CA LEU A 118 9.18 11.34 18.27
C LEU A 118 9.57 12.80 18.08
N GLN A 119 10.80 13.16 18.44
CA GLN A 119 11.33 14.51 18.25
C GLN A 119 11.64 14.76 16.77
N ILE A 120 10.90 15.69 16.17
CA ILE A 120 11.20 16.18 14.83
C ILE A 120 12.15 17.36 14.91
N LEU A 121 13.25 17.28 14.16
CA LEU A 121 14.08 18.43 13.83
C LEU A 121 13.63 18.96 12.47
N LEU A 122 13.22 20.23 12.40
CA LEU A 122 12.89 20.94 11.17
C LEU A 122 14.02 21.91 10.82
N LEU A 123 14.64 21.74 9.66
CA LEU A 123 15.59 22.71 9.08
C LEU A 123 14.90 23.47 7.93
N GLU A 124 14.63 24.75 8.17
CA GLU A 124 13.95 25.66 7.24
C GLU A 124 14.37 27.09 7.55
N ASP A 125 15.01 27.77 6.60
CA ASP A 125 15.57 29.10 6.78
C ASP A 125 14.50 30.20 6.70
N HIS A 126 13.43 29.98 5.91
CA HIS A 126 12.40 30.97 5.71
C HIS A 126 11.44 31.05 6.92
N PRO A 127 11.37 32.18 7.65
CA PRO A 127 10.64 32.27 8.92
C PRO A 127 9.14 31.92 8.81
N PHE A 128 8.49 32.38 7.73
CA PHE A 128 7.07 32.08 7.53
C PHE A 128 6.82 30.61 7.19
N GLN A 129 7.66 29.99 6.35
CA GLN A 129 7.47 28.60 5.94
C GLN A 129 7.74 27.68 7.14
N GLY A 130 8.81 27.95 7.89
CA GLY A 130 9.18 27.17 9.07
C GLY A 130 8.10 27.24 10.15
N ALA A 131 7.53 28.42 10.42
CA ALA A 131 6.42 28.56 11.36
C ALA A 131 5.18 27.75 10.93
N CYS A 132 4.81 27.81 9.64
CA CYS A 132 3.68 27.03 9.11
C CYS A 132 3.93 25.52 9.24
N ILE A 133 5.09 25.03 8.80
CA ILE A 133 5.42 23.59 8.86
C ILE A 133 5.50 23.12 10.32
N GLN A 134 6.12 23.91 11.21
CA GLN A 134 6.17 23.60 12.63
C GLN A 134 4.77 23.48 13.24
N GLN A 135 3.86 24.41 12.90
CA GLN A 135 2.48 24.38 13.39
C GLN A 135 1.73 23.14 12.90
N GLU A 136 1.87 22.76 11.62
CA GLU A 136 1.27 21.53 11.07
C GLU A 136 1.78 20.28 11.80
N ILE A 137 3.10 20.17 12.00
CA ILE A 137 3.70 19.04 12.72
C ILE A 137 3.20 18.96 14.17
N GLN A 138 3.12 20.10 14.86
CA GLN A 138 2.63 20.16 16.23
C GLN A 138 1.13 19.85 16.34
N ALA A 139 0.33 20.23 15.34
CA ALA A 139 -1.10 19.92 15.30
C ALA A 139 -1.37 18.41 15.22
N LEU A 140 -0.43 17.64 14.64
CA LEU A 140 -0.44 16.18 14.62
C LEU A 140 0.01 15.53 15.93
N GLY A 141 0.38 16.32 16.95
CA GLY A 141 0.80 15.85 18.27
C GLY A 141 2.28 15.51 18.37
N LEU A 142 3.12 15.89 17.39
CA LEU A 142 4.56 15.66 17.43
C LEU A 142 5.31 16.87 17.99
N PRO A 143 6.32 16.65 18.86
CA PRO A 143 7.26 17.69 19.23
C PRO A 143 8.15 18.06 18.03
N CYS A 144 8.29 19.36 17.77
CA CYS A 144 9.07 19.89 16.65
C CYS A 144 10.03 20.99 17.09
N HIS A 145 11.33 20.70 17.00
CA HIS A 145 12.40 21.67 17.16
C HIS A 145 12.76 22.26 15.79
N TRP A 146 12.54 23.56 15.61
CA TRP A 146 12.81 24.26 14.36
C TRP A 146 14.11 25.07 14.45
N VAL A 147 14.97 24.91 13.46
CA VAL A 147 16.22 25.63 13.24
C VAL A 147 16.25 26.26 11.85
N GLN A 148 16.96 27.38 11.71
CA GLN A 148 16.97 28.18 10.48
C GLN A 148 18.26 28.07 9.67
N ASP A 149 19.28 27.40 10.20
CA ASP A 149 20.58 27.28 9.57
C ASP A 149 21.20 25.88 9.81
N GLY A 150 22.24 25.59 9.03
CA GLY A 150 22.95 24.31 9.09
C GLY A 150 23.66 24.09 10.43
N GLU A 151 24.23 25.13 11.03
CA GLU A 151 24.95 25.03 12.31
C GLU A 151 24.01 24.63 13.46
N GLY A 152 22.85 25.27 13.56
CA GLY A 152 21.79 24.92 14.50
C GLY A 152 21.26 23.51 14.29
N CYS A 153 21.09 23.09 13.04
CA CYS A 153 20.70 21.71 12.70
C CYS A 153 21.72 20.69 13.22
N LEU A 154 23.01 20.91 12.94
CA LEU A 154 24.07 19.99 13.36
C LEU A 154 24.18 19.92 14.88
N LYS A 155 24.10 21.06 15.57
CA LYS A 155 24.10 21.11 17.03
C LYS A 155 22.93 20.33 17.63
N ALA A 156 21.72 20.50 17.09
CA ALA A 156 20.55 19.76 17.54
C ALA A 156 20.68 18.24 17.30
N LEU A 157 21.30 17.84 16.18
CA LEU A 157 21.59 16.42 15.91
C LEU A 157 22.62 15.84 16.89
N GLU A 158 23.65 16.61 17.26
CA GLU A 158 24.68 16.20 18.23
C GLU A 158 24.14 16.02 19.65
N GLU A 159 23.10 16.76 20.04
CA GLU A 159 22.43 16.63 21.33
C GLU A 159 21.69 15.27 21.49
N GLY A 160 21.49 14.52 20.39
CA GLY A 160 21.17 13.09 20.43
C GLY A 160 19.72 12.72 20.70
N ALA A 161 18.78 13.66 20.59
CA ALA A 161 17.35 13.42 20.83
C ALA A 161 16.49 13.34 19.57
N VAL A 162 17.04 13.59 18.39
CA VAL A 162 16.28 13.71 17.13
C VAL A 162 15.85 12.34 16.61
N GLY A 163 14.55 12.14 16.47
CA GLY A 163 13.95 10.93 15.92
C GLY A 163 13.67 11.00 14.42
N LEU A 164 13.54 12.21 13.85
CA LEU A 164 13.29 12.45 12.42
C LEU A 164 13.80 13.83 12.03
N LEU A 165 14.55 13.92 10.92
CA LEU A 165 14.92 15.20 10.31
C LEU A 165 13.98 15.51 9.13
N VAL A 166 13.33 16.66 9.18
CA VAL A 166 12.60 17.26 8.06
C VAL A 166 13.41 18.45 7.57
N CYS A 167 13.84 18.43 6.33
CA CYS A 167 14.83 19.37 5.82
C CYS A 167 14.38 19.99 4.49
N ASP A 168 14.35 21.31 4.40
CA ASP A 168 14.20 21.99 3.11
C ASP A 168 15.45 21.80 2.24
N LEU A 169 15.25 21.46 0.98
CA LEU A 169 16.34 21.36 0.01
C LEU A 169 16.95 22.73 -0.34
N SER A 170 16.13 23.79 -0.34
CA SER A 170 16.52 25.08 -0.90
C SER A 170 16.80 26.13 0.19
N LEU A 171 17.89 25.94 0.93
CA LEU A 171 18.34 26.89 1.96
C LEU A 171 19.19 28.01 1.34
N ALA A 172 19.12 29.21 1.89
CA ALA A 172 19.79 30.41 1.37
C ALA A 172 21.32 30.33 1.39
N GLU A 173 21.91 29.73 2.43
CA GLU A 173 23.37 29.73 2.62
C GLU A 173 24.04 28.45 2.13
N GLN A 174 23.38 27.30 2.28
CA GLN A 174 23.95 25.99 1.95
C GLN A 174 22.86 24.98 1.58
N ASP A 175 22.92 24.40 0.38
CA ASP A 175 22.05 23.29 -0.01
C ASP A 175 22.09 22.14 1.01
N ALA A 176 20.91 21.66 1.42
CA ALA A 176 20.77 20.56 2.38
C ALA A 176 21.51 19.29 1.96
N ILE A 177 21.60 19.01 0.66
CA ILE A 177 22.38 17.87 0.16
C ILE A 177 23.85 18.06 0.53
N SER A 178 24.38 19.27 0.31
CA SER A 178 25.76 19.61 0.63
C SER A 178 26.03 19.59 2.13
N LEU A 179 25.08 20.07 2.95
CA LEU A 179 25.13 20.01 4.41
C LEU A 179 25.21 18.55 4.92
N LEU A 180 24.36 17.66 4.40
CA LEU A 180 24.38 16.25 4.79
C LEU A 180 25.65 15.57 4.30
N MET A 181 26.05 15.79 3.05
CA MET A 181 27.23 15.14 2.46
C MET A 181 28.54 15.50 3.18
N SER A 182 28.65 16.71 3.74
CA SER A 182 29.81 17.14 4.53
C SER A 182 29.87 16.54 5.94
N HIS A 183 28.81 15.85 6.39
CA HIS A 183 28.71 15.21 7.70
C HIS A 183 28.50 13.70 7.58
N PRO A 184 29.55 12.95 7.17
CA PRO A 184 29.45 11.52 6.89
C PRO A 184 29.10 10.66 8.11
N GLN A 185 29.23 11.18 9.34
CA GLN A 185 28.83 10.46 10.56
C GLN A 185 27.34 10.10 10.60
N TYR A 186 26.50 10.84 9.86
CA TYR A 186 25.07 10.53 9.76
C TYR A 186 24.76 9.48 8.68
N ARG A 187 25.75 9.08 7.86
CA ARG A 187 25.61 7.95 6.94
C ARG A 187 25.50 6.66 7.75
N HIS A 188 24.54 5.81 7.41
CA HIS A 188 24.24 4.56 8.12
C HIS A 188 23.90 4.74 9.61
N SER A 189 23.68 5.98 10.08
CA SER A 189 23.25 6.25 11.47
C SER A 189 21.84 5.74 11.77
N GLY A 190 21.05 5.50 10.72
CA GLY A 190 19.64 5.14 10.80
C GLY A 190 18.70 6.33 10.96
N LEU A 191 19.21 7.55 11.19
CA LEU A 191 18.40 8.78 11.31
C LEU A 191 17.51 8.94 10.06
N PRO A 192 16.19 8.85 10.19
CA PRO A 192 15.30 9.05 9.06
C PRO A 192 15.28 10.51 8.64
N ILE A 193 15.26 10.74 7.32
CA ILE A 193 15.28 12.07 6.72
C ILE A 193 14.12 12.20 5.72
N ILE A 194 13.37 13.30 5.82
CA ILE A 194 12.40 13.75 4.83
C ILE A 194 12.92 15.04 4.21
N LEU A 195 12.97 15.09 2.89
CA LEU A 195 13.33 16.29 2.14
C LEU A 195 12.06 17.03 1.73
N LEU A 196 12.02 18.35 1.89
CA LEU A 196 10.95 19.22 1.41
C LEU A 196 11.48 20.08 0.27
N SER A 197 10.65 20.33 -0.74
CA SER A 197 11.04 21.20 -1.86
C SER A 197 9.86 21.83 -2.56
N ALA A 198 10.07 23.04 -3.10
CA ALA A 198 9.14 23.70 -4.02
C ALA A 198 9.43 23.38 -5.51
N HIS A 199 10.46 22.57 -5.79
CA HIS A 199 10.87 22.20 -7.16
C HIS A 199 10.03 21.05 -7.74
N ASP A 200 10.15 20.81 -9.04
CA ASP A 200 9.50 19.69 -9.73
C ASP A 200 9.96 18.32 -9.17
N GLN A 201 9.06 17.33 -9.15
CA GLN A 201 9.27 15.97 -8.65
C GLN A 201 10.54 15.29 -9.21
N THR A 202 10.92 15.62 -10.44
CA THR A 202 12.14 15.07 -11.08
C THR A 202 13.44 15.45 -10.37
N LEU A 203 13.54 16.69 -9.85
CA LEU A 203 14.70 17.16 -9.08
C LEU A 203 14.69 16.59 -7.66
N ILE A 204 13.50 16.51 -7.07
CA ILE A 204 13.24 15.93 -5.74
C ILE A 204 13.69 14.46 -5.69
N ASP A 205 13.37 13.69 -6.72
CA ASP A 205 13.77 12.27 -6.82
C ASP A 205 15.28 12.10 -7.02
N GLY A 206 15.92 13.03 -7.74
CA GLY A 206 17.38 13.04 -7.92
C GLY A 206 18.14 13.25 -6.61
N ALA A 207 17.72 14.25 -5.82
CA ALA A 207 18.28 14.54 -4.50
C ALA A 207 18.17 13.34 -3.54
N ARG A 208 16.98 12.72 -3.50
CA ARG A 208 16.74 11.52 -2.71
C ARG A 208 17.68 10.37 -3.10
N ARG A 209 17.83 10.10 -4.40
CA ARG A 209 18.72 9.02 -4.90
C ARG A 209 20.17 9.28 -4.50
N LEU A 210 20.67 10.50 -4.70
CA LEU A 210 22.04 10.87 -4.35
C LEU A 210 22.37 10.65 -2.88
N LEU A 211 21.50 11.11 -1.97
CA LEU A 211 21.68 10.92 -0.53
C LEU A 211 21.52 9.47 -0.11
N HIS A 212 20.53 8.77 -0.67
CA HIS A 212 20.36 7.35 -0.41
C HIS A 212 21.59 6.53 -0.83
N ASP A 213 22.13 6.76 -2.02
CA ASP A 213 23.33 6.07 -2.54
C ASP A 213 24.59 6.39 -1.72
N ALA A 214 24.63 7.56 -1.08
CA ALA A 214 25.68 7.93 -0.14
C ALA A 214 25.50 7.31 1.27
N GLY A 215 24.43 6.55 1.51
CA GLY A 215 24.17 5.82 2.76
C GLY A 215 23.31 6.57 3.77
N PHE A 216 22.62 7.65 3.38
CA PHE A 216 21.66 8.32 4.26
C PHE A 216 20.28 7.65 4.22
N ASN A 217 19.57 7.61 5.35
CA ASN A 217 18.24 7.02 5.44
C ASN A 217 17.15 8.03 5.00
N VAL A 218 17.10 8.34 3.70
CA VAL A 218 16.09 9.23 3.13
C VAL A 218 14.77 8.49 2.90
N LEU A 219 13.80 8.73 3.78
CA LEU A 219 12.48 8.10 3.72
C LEU A 219 11.70 8.56 2.50
N ALA A 220 11.66 9.87 2.28
CA ALA A 220 10.88 10.49 1.23
C ALA A 220 11.42 11.87 0.89
N ALA A 221 10.96 12.38 -0.25
CA ALA A 221 11.17 13.73 -0.67
C ALA A 221 9.81 14.25 -1.17
N LEU A 222 9.26 15.23 -0.46
CA LEU A 222 7.87 15.71 -0.58
C LEU A 222 7.85 17.13 -1.14
N ALA A 223 6.79 17.45 -1.88
CA ALA A 223 6.53 18.80 -2.33
C ALA A 223 5.99 19.67 -1.19
N LYS A 224 6.31 20.96 -1.20
CA LYS A 224 5.66 21.97 -0.36
C LYS A 224 4.33 22.41 -1.01
N PRO A 225 3.24 22.64 -0.23
CA PRO A 225 3.17 22.58 1.22
C PRO A 225 3.06 21.14 1.76
N LEU A 226 3.69 20.89 2.91
CA LEU A 226 3.66 19.59 3.58
C LEU A 226 2.22 19.22 3.96
N GLN A 227 1.70 18.15 3.38
CA GLN A 227 0.38 17.63 3.72
C GLN A 227 0.46 16.73 4.96
N SER A 228 -0.51 16.90 5.87
CA SER A 228 -0.60 16.12 7.11
C SER A 228 -0.65 14.62 6.85
N ASP A 229 -1.46 14.17 5.89
CA ASP A 229 -1.62 12.74 5.58
C ASP A 229 -0.35 12.11 4.98
N ASP A 230 0.39 12.85 4.17
CA ASP A 230 1.66 12.37 3.61
C ASP A 230 2.70 12.14 4.72
N LEU A 231 2.78 13.07 5.69
CA LEU A 231 3.64 12.91 6.85
C LEU A 231 3.19 11.72 7.71
N LEU A 232 1.89 11.62 8.03
CA LEU A 232 1.35 10.52 8.86
C LEU A 232 1.63 9.15 8.24
N ARG A 233 1.55 9.00 6.91
CA ARG A 233 1.90 7.75 6.21
C ARG A 233 3.36 7.36 6.40
N LEU A 234 4.28 8.33 6.28
CA LEU A 234 5.71 8.09 6.50
C LEU A 234 6.01 7.75 7.97
N LEU A 235 5.38 8.47 8.89
CA LEU A 235 5.46 8.21 10.31
C LEU A 235 4.92 6.81 10.67
N LYS A 236 3.84 6.36 10.03
CA LYS A 236 3.28 5.02 10.24
C LYS A 236 4.27 3.96 9.81
N ALA A 237 4.91 4.15 8.65
CA ALA A 237 5.96 3.24 8.20
C ALA A 237 7.15 3.18 9.18
N LEU A 238 7.53 4.30 9.81
CA LEU A 238 8.55 4.34 10.85
C LEU A 238 8.13 3.63 12.13
N TYR A 239 6.90 3.86 12.60
CA TYR A 239 6.35 3.24 13.81
C TYR A 239 6.29 1.72 13.69
N LEU A 240 5.86 1.23 12.52
CA LEU A 240 5.83 -0.20 12.23
C LEU A 240 7.25 -0.78 12.04
N GLY A 241 8.22 0.05 11.66
CA GLY A 241 9.62 -0.34 11.48
C GLY A 241 9.83 -1.43 10.42
N PRO A 242 10.99 -2.12 10.41
CA PRO A 242 11.26 -3.22 9.48
C PRO A 242 10.38 -4.46 9.73
N GLN A 243 9.55 -4.48 10.78
CA GLN A 243 8.50 -5.50 10.92
C GLN A 243 7.51 -5.46 9.75
N ARG A 244 7.44 -4.34 9.02
CA ARG A 244 6.77 -4.22 7.72
C ARG A 244 7.28 -5.20 6.66
N GLN A 245 8.56 -5.61 6.72
CA GLN A 245 9.12 -6.63 5.83
C GLN A 245 8.69 -8.05 6.24
N ARG A 246 8.19 -8.25 7.48
CA ARG A 246 7.55 -9.49 7.94
C ARG A 246 6.05 -9.45 7.64
N ARG A 247 5.82 -9.48 6.33
CA ARG A 247 4.68 -10.01 5.57
C ARG A 247 3.25 -9.81 6.10
N LEU A 248 2.62 -8.71 5.67
CA LEU A 248 1.28 -8.77 5.06
C LEU A 248 1.35 -9.10 3.54
N GLY A 249 2.54 -9.41 3.01
CA GLY A 249 2.80 -9.94 1.66
C GLY A 249 2.22 -11.34 1.42
N GLY A 250 1.05 -11.63 1.99
CA GLY A 250 0.37 -12.91 1.99
C GLY A 250 -1.15 -12.79 1.84
N LEU A 251 -1.68 -11.65 1.38
CA LEU A 251 -3.00 -11.65 0.74
C LEU A 251 -2.88 -12.32 -0.63
N LYS A 252 -2.65 -13.64 -0.63
CA LYS A 252 -2.73 -14.47 -1.83
C LYS A 252 -4.18 -14.55 -2.25
N ARG A 253 -4.62 -13.53 -2.97
CA ARG A 253 -5.95 -13.50 -3.56
C ARG A 253 -6.00 -14.52 -4.67
N THR A 254 -7.05 -15.33 -4.69
CA THR A 254 -7.21 -16.37 -5.70
C THR A 254 -8.32 -15.92 -6.62
N ILE A 255 -7.96 -15.65 -7.86
CA ILE A 255 -8.92 -15.39 -8.91
C ILE A 255 -9.69 -16.69 -9.11
N ARG A 256 -11.00 -16.68 -8.88
CA ARG A 256 -11.88 -17.84 -8.98
C ARG A 256 -13.07 -17.53 -9.86
N SER A 257 -13.51 -18.52 -10.64
CA SER A 257 -14.85 -18.46 -11.23
C SER A 257 -15.92 -18.57 -10.15
N TRP A 258 -17.18 -18.25 -10.48
CA TRP A 258 -18.30 -18.49 -9.58
C TRP A 258 -18.51 -19.97 -9.23
N GLN A 259 -18.01 -20.88 -10.05
CA GLN A 259 -18.03 -22.33 -9.81
C GLN A 259 -16.92 -22.78 -8.84
N GLY A 260 -16.07 -21.85 -8.39
CA GLY A 260 -14.98 -22.10 -7.43
C GLY A 260 -13.64 -22.50 -8.05
N GLU A 261 -13.58 -22.67 -9.37
CA GLU A 261 -12.37 -23.02 -10.12
C GLU A 261 -11.33 -21.90 -9.99
N ALA A 262 -10.12 -22.23 -9.52
CA ALA A 262 -9.03 -21.27 -9.40
C ALA A 262 -8.40 -20.97 -10.77
N ARG A 263 -8.46 -19.71 -11.19
CA ARG A 263 -7.92 -19.17 -12.45
C ARG A 263 -6.51 -18.61 -12.29
N GLY A 264 -6.13 -18.24 -11.07
CA GLY A 264 -4.79 -17.79 -10.76
C GLY A 264 -4.65 -17.29 -9.33
N GLN A 265 -3.42 -17.00 -8.94
CA GLN A 265 -3.08 -16.47 -7.63
C GLN A 265 -2.39 -15.12 -7.78
N LEU A 266 -3.02 -14.09 -7.24
CA LEU A 266 -2.48 -12.75 -7.10
C LEU A 266 -1.56 -12.69 -5.89
N GLY A 267 -0.33 -12.22 -6.08
CA GLY A 267 0.64 -12.09 -5.01
C GLY A 267 1.96 -11.48 -5.46
N LEU A 268 3.00 -11.67 -4.65
CA LEU A 268 4.36 -11.21 -4.94
C LEU A 268 5.14 -12.24 -5.74
N GLN A 269 6.18 -11.76 -6.45
CA GLN A 269 7.10 -12.63 -7.19
C GLN A 269 7.74 -13.70 -6.30
N ALA A 270 8.06 -13.38 -5.03
CA ALA A 270 8.64 -14.34 -4.08
C ALA A 270 7.70 -15.51 -3.75
N ASP A 271 6.38 -15.27 -3.72
CA ASP A 271 5.39 -16.29 -3.37
C ASP A 271 4.87 -17.05 -4.60
N ALA A 272 4.97 -16.43 -5.78
CA ALA A 272 4.59 -17.02 -7.05
C ALA A 272 5.44 -18.24 -7.44
N ALA A 273 6.66 -18.37 -6.92
CA ALA A 273 7.54 -19.50 -7.19
C ALA A 273 6.92 -20.85 -6.76
N SER A 274 6.20 -20.89 -5.64
CA SER A 274 5.69 -22.13 -5.03
C SER A 274 4.24 -22.47 -5.39
N SER A 275 3.55 -21.64 -6.18
CA SER A 275 2.13 -21.82 -6.48
C SER A 275 1.87 -22.84 -7.61
N PRO A 276 0.95 -23.81 -7.46
CA PRO A 276 0.57 -24.66 -8.59
C PRO A 276 -0.34 -23.95 -9.61
N LEU A 277 -0.78 -22.72 -9.33
CA LEU A 277 -1.70 -21.95 -10.18
C LEU A 277 -0.95 -20.95 -11.08
N PRO A 278 -1.60 -20.45 -12.15
CA PRO A 278 -1.13 -19.27 -12.87
C PRO A 278 -0.93 -18.08 -11.92
N ILE A 279 0.10 -17.30 -12.15
CA ILE A 279 0.55 -16.25 -11.23
C ILE A 279 0.14 -14.88 -11.74
N TRP A 280 -0.43 -14.07 -10.86
CA TRP A 280 -0.85 -12.71 -11.14
C TRP A 280 0.04 -11.79 -10.32
N LEU A 281 0.83 -10.94 -10.98
CA LEU A 281 1.83 -10.08 -10.35
C LEU A 281 1.54 -8.62 -10.65
N ALA A 282 1.52 -7.78 -9.62
CA ALA A 282 1.38 -6.34 -9.79
C ALA A 282 2.62 -5.77 -10.50
N VAL A 283 2.41 -4.96 -11.54
CA VAL A 283 3.51 -4.36 -12.33
C VAL A 283 4.46 -3.56 -11.43
N SER A 284 3.92 -2.83 -10.46
CA SER A 284 4.69 -2.08 -9.47
C SER A 284 5.71 -2.90 -8.69
N SER A 285 5.43 -4.18 -8.43
CA SER A 285 6.27 -5.10 -7.65
C SER A 285 7.44 -5.71 -8.46
N LEU A 286 7.43 -5.52 -9.78
CA LEU A 286 8.37 -6.14 -10.70
C LEU A 286 9.58 -5.26 -10.99
N PRO A 287 10.71 -5.85 -11.43
CA PRO A 287 11.82 -5.08 -11.99
C PRO A 287 11.38 -4.32 -13.24
N PRO A 288 12.04 -3.19 -13.59
CA PRO A 288 11.65 -2.33 -14.70
C PRO A 288 11.85 -2.94 -16.10
N HIS A 289 12.46 -4.12 -16.21
CA HIS A 289 12.80 -4.76 -17.49
C HIS A 289 12.32 -6.21 -17.52
N TRP A 290 12.02 -6.70 -18.73
CA TRP A 290 11.53 -8.06 -18.94
C TRP A 290 12.58 -9.14 -18.69
N ASP A 291 13.85 -8.91 -19.06
CA ASP A 291 14.87 -9.97 -19.03
C ASP A 291 15.07 -10.61 -17.64
N PRO A 292 15.16 -9.85 -16.53
CA PRO A 292 15.22 -10.44 -15.19
C PRO A 292 13.98 -11.28 -14.83
N LEU A 293 12.80 -10.83 -15.24
CA LEU A 293 11.54 -11.54 -15.00
C LEU A 293 11.47 -12.83 -15.82
N LYS A 294 11.92 -12.79 -17.08
CA LYS A 294 12.03 -13.96 -17.95
C LYS A 294 12.98 -15.00 -17.38
N ALA A 295 14.18 -14.59 -16.95
CA ALA A 295 15.15 -15.48 -16.33
C ALA A 295 14.58 -16.12 -15.04
N TRP A 296 13.83 -15.35 -14.26
CA TRP A 296 13.15 -15.86 -13.07
C TRP A 296 12.07 -16.90 -13.41
N LEU A 297 11.25 -16.66 -14.45
CA LEU A 297 10.26 -17.65 -14.92
C LEU A 297 10.92 -18.95 -15.35
N GLU A 298 12.00 -18.87 -16.14
CA GLU A 298 12.77 -20.02 -16.62
C GLU A 298 13.39 -20.81 -15.46
N GLN A 299 13.96 -20.14 -14.46
CA GLN A 299 14.54 -20.77 -13.27
C GLN A 299 13.50 -21.58 -12.47
N HIS A 300 12.24 -21.14 -12.47
CA HIS A 300 11.14 -21.79 -11.76
C HIS A 300 10.30 -22.70 -12.66
N GLY A 301 10.75 -22.95 -13.89
CA GLY A 301 10.06 -23.85 -14.84
C GLY A 301 8.69 -23.35 -15.31
N ARG A 302 8.44 -22.03 -15.23
CA ARG A 302 7.17 -21.42 -15.64
C ARG A 302 7.23 -20.84 -17.03
N GLN A 303 6.09 -20.83 -17.71
CA GLN A 303 5.93 -20.21 -19.01
C GLN A 303 5.35 -18.80 -18.87
N ALA A 304 5.64 -17.93 -19.85
CA ALA A 304 5.12 -16.57 -19.86
C ALA A 304 3.57 -16.52 -19.89
N ASN A 305 2.90 -17.50 -20.51
CA ASN A 305 1.44 -17.59 -20.55
C ASN A 305 0.77 -17.95 -19.20
N GLU A 306 1.55 -18.39 -18.21
CA GLU A 306 1.11 -18.60 -16.83
C GLU A 306 1.19 -17.31 -16.01
N LEU A 307 1.83 -16.26 -16.54
CA LEU A 307 1.95 -14.96 -15.92
C LEU A 307 0.82 -14.04 -16.39
N THR A 308 0.19 -13.36 -15.43
CA THR A 308 -0.72 -12.24 -15.66
C THR A 308 -0.13 -11.00 -14.98
N LEU A 309 0.12 -9.94 -15.74
CA LEU A 309 0.56 -8.66 -15.19
C LEU A 309 -0.65 -7.82 -14.81
N VAL A 310 -0.75 -7.48 -13.52
CA VAL A 310 -1.80 -6.62 -13.00
C VAL A 310 -1.33 -5.18 -13.03
N ILE A 311 -1.92 -4.40 -13.92
CA ILE A 311 -1.67 -2.98 -14.12
C ILE A 311 -2.57 -2.20 -13.17
N HIS A 312 -1.99 -1.20 -12.51
CA HIS A 312 -2.70 -0.29 -11.64
C HIS A 312 -2.51 1.16 -12.10
N ARG A 313 -3.45 2.05 -11.77
CA ARG A 313 -3.38 3.47 -12.16
C ARG A 313 -2.07 4.14 -11.75
N ARG A 314 -1.52 3.79 -10.57
CA ARG A 314 -0.28 4.38 -10.04
C ARG A 314 0.99 3.88 -10.75
N ASP A 315 0.91 2.83 -11.55
CA ASP A 315 2.02 2.45 -12.43
C ASP A 315 2.29 3.52 -13.50
N ASN A 316 1.31 4.41 -13.72
CA ASN A 316 1.38 5.53 -14.67
C ASN A 316 1.94 5.07 -16.02
N LEU A 317 1.42 3.93 -16.50
CA LEU A 317 2.07 3.10 -17.50
C LEU A 317 2.41 3.87 -18.78
N LEU A 318 1.49 4.71 -19.25
CA LEU A 318 1.67 5.47 -20.49
C LEU A 318 2.72 6.59 -20.38
N ASN A 319 3.07 7.00 -19.16
CA ASN A 319 4.07 8.05 -18.91
C ASN A 319 5.40 7.49 -18.38
N GLN A 320 5.46 6.21 -18.01
CA GLN A 320 6.69 5.53 -17.58
C GLN A 320 7.18 4.56 -18.64
N ALA A 321 8.13 5.00 -19.47
CA ALA A 321 8.64 4.24 -20.61
C ALA A 321 9.13 2.83 -20.22
N ASP A 322 9.85 2.68 -19.10
CA ASP A 322 10.36 1.38 -18.65
C ASP A 322 9.22 0.42 -18.28
N ARG A 323 8.20 0.90 -17.55
CA ARG A 323 7.04 0.09 -17.18
C ARG A 323 6.21 -0.30 -18.40
N PHE A 324 6.01 0.65 -19.32
CA PHE A 324 5.33 0.38 -20.59
C PHE A 324 6.07 -0.70 -21.40
N ALA A 325 7.40 -0.59 -21.49
CA ALA A 325 8.24 -1.55 -22.18
C ALA A 325 8.16 -2.94 -21.54
N LEU A 326 8.24 -3.04 -20.20
CA LEU A 326 8.05 -4.30 -19.48
C LEU A 326 6.71 -4.97 -19.83
N VAL A 327 5.61 -4.22 -19.73
CA VAL A 327 4.26 -4.73 -19.99
C VAL A 327 4.12 -5.20 -21.44
N LEU A 328 4.62 -4.41 -22.40
CA LEU A 328 4.56 -4.76 -23.81
C LEU A 328 5.41 -6.00 -24.13
N GLN A 329 6.64 -6.06 -23.64
CA GLN A 329 7.55 -7.20 -23.86
C GLN A 329 7.00 -8.48 -23.24
N ALA A 330 6.49 -8.41 -22.01
CA ALA A 330 5.85 -9.55 -21.35
C ALA A 330 4.61 -10.01 -22.14
N SER A 331 3.78 -9.08 -22.60
CA SER A 331 2.59 -9.39 -23.42
C SER A 331 2.97 -10.06 -24.74
N LEU A 332 3.99 -9.56 -25.43
CA LEU A 332 4.53 -10.17 -26.65
C LEU A 332 5.13 -11.57 -26.40
N ALA A 333 5.69 -11.80 -25.21
CA ALA A 333 6.18 -13.11 -24.79
C ALA A 333 5.05 -14.09 -24.40
N GLY A 334 3.80 -13.61 -24.35
CA GLY A 334 2.61 -14.43 -24.08
C GLY A 334 1.99 -14.23 -22.69
N ALA A 335 2.53 -13.32 -21.87
CA ALA A 335 1.90 -12.96 -20.60
C ALA A 335 0.56 -12.28 -20.83
N ARG A 336 -0.41 -12.59 -19.95
CA ARG A 336 -1.71 -11.93 -19.95
C ARG A 336 -1.63 -10.60 -19.22
N LEU A 337 -2.54 -9.68 -19.55
CA LEU A 337 -2.66 -8.40 -18.89
C LEU A 337 -4.01 -8.32 -18.18
N ALA A 338 -3.97 -7.89 -16.93
CA ALA A 338 -5.13 -7.54 -16.16
C ALA A 338 -5.03 -6.07 -15.73
N LEU A 339 -6.17 -5.41 -15.62
CA LEU A 339 -6.27 -4.07 -15.06
C LEU A 339 -6.98 -4.16 -13.72
N LEU A 340 -6.43 -3.50 -12.70
CA LEU A 340 -7.07 -3.32 -11.41
C LEU A 340 -7.77 -1.96 -11.37
N LEU A 341 -9.07 -1.98 -11.12
CA LEU A 341 -9.91 -0.81 -10.94
C LEU A 341 -10.33 -0.72 -9.47
N ASP A 342 -9.73 0.22 -8.74
CA ASP A 342 -9.97 0.50 -7.31
C ASP A 342 -10.82 1.76 -7.10
N ASN A 343 -11.03 2.55 -8.16
CA ASN A 343 -11.54 3.91 -8.04
C ASN A 343 -12.43 4.30 -9.25
N ALA A 344 -13.68 4.64 -8.98
CA ALA A 344 -14.68 5.00 -9.99
C ALA A 344 -14.40 6.34 -10.69
N GLN A 345 -13.62 7.23 -10.06
CA GLN A 345 -13.29 8.54 -10.63
C GLN A 345 -12.19 8.48 -11.69
N HIS A 346 -11.36 7.43 -11.66
CA HIS A 346 -10.27 7.26 -12.60
C HIS A 346 -10.48 6.01 -13.45
N LEU A 347 -11.12 6.20 -14.61
CA LEU A 347 -11.45 5.15 -15.55
C LEU A 347 -10.51 5.23 -16.77
N PRO A 348 -9.49 4.35 -16.86
CA PRO A 348 -8.45 4.45 -17.90
C PRO A 348 -8.93 3.86 -19.24
N PHE A 349 -9.88 4.53 -19.89
CA PHE A 349 -10.40 4.13 -21.22
C PHE A 349 -9.28 3.99 -22.26
N ASP A 350 -8.28 4.86 -22.18
CA ASP A 350 -7.11 4.83 -23.06
C ASP A 350 -6.29 3.55 -22.91
N GLN A 351 -6.15 3.00 -21.71
CA GLN A 351 -5.47 1.73 -21.48
C GLN A 351 -6.27 0.55 -22.06
N LEU A 352 -7.61 0.57 -21.92
CA LEU A 352 -8.48 -0.45 -22.53
C LEU A 352 -8.32 -0.53 -24.04
N GLU A 353 -8.15 0.61 -24.72
CA GLU A 353 -8.02 0.67 -26.18
C GLU A 353 -6.60 0.39 -26.68
N ARG A 354 -5.57 0.73 -25.88
CA ARG A 354 -4.16 0.64 -26.31
C ARG A 354 -3.49 -0.67 -25.95
N LEU A 355 -3.99 -1.37 -24.94
CA LEU A 355 -3.37 -2.59 -24.42
C LEU A 355 -4.31 -3.77 -24.60
N PRO A 356 -3.78 -4.96 -24.92
CA PRO A 356 -4.57 -6.18 -24.97
C PRO A 356 -4.86 -6.64 -23.53
N ILE A 357 -5.74 -5.97 -22.80
CA ILE A 357 -6.18 -6.36 -21.46
C ILE A 357 -7.21 -7.49 -21.59
N GLN A 358 -7.00 -8.61 -20.89
CA GLN A 358 -7.93 -9.75 -20.88
C GLN A 358 -8.82 -9.80 -19.64
N SER A 359 -8.43 -9.14 -18.56
CA SER A 359 -9.14 -9.25 -17.28
C SER A 359 -9.21 -7.91 -16.54
N LEU A 360 -10.31 -7.69 -15.86
CA LEU A 360 -10.54 -6.53 -15.00
C LEU A 360 -10.79 -7.01 -13.58
N LEU A 361 -9.94 -6.61 -12.64
CA LEU A 361 -10.13 -6.82 -11.22
C LEU A 361 -10.82 -5.59 -10.65
N LEU A 362 -12.02 -5.77 -10.10
CA LEU A 362 -12.86 -4.70 -9.54
C LEU A 362 -12.70 -4.70 -8.02
N GLY A 363 -12.20 -3.61 -7.45
CA GLY A 363 -11.98 -3.44 -6.02
C GLY A 363 -13.28 -3.28 -5.24
N GLN A 364 -13.21 -3.53 -3.93
CA GLN A 364 -14.37 -3.59 -3.04
C GLN A 364 -15.24 -2.31 -3.05
N HIS A 365 -14.60 -1.15 -3.18
CA HIS A 365 -15.27 0.16 -3.10
C HIS A 365 -16.18 0.45 -4.29
N LEU A 366 -15.99 -0.27 -5.40
CA LEU A 366 -16.83 -0.13 -6.58
C LEU A 366 -18.16 -0.88 -6.43
N LEU A 367 -18.26 -1.86 -5.51
CA LEU A 367 -19.45 -2.70 -5.40
C LEU A 367 -20.74 -1.90 -5.20
N PRO A 368 -20.84 -0.90 -4.29
CA PRO A 368 -22.09 -0.15 -4.13
C PRO A 368 -22.54 0.56 -5.41
N GLU A 369 -21.61 1.12 -6.19
CA GLU A 369 -21.91 1.79 -7.46
C GLU A 369 -22.26 0.78 -8.57
N LEU A 370 -21.59 -0.36 -8.58
CA LEU A 370 -21.88 -1.49 -9.47
C LEU A 370 -23.22 -2.16 -9.15
N GLU A 371 -23.65 -2.20 -7.88
CA GLU A 371 -24.96 -2.71 -7.47
C GLU A 371 -26.07 -1.73 -7.84
N ALA A 372 -25.85 -0.43 -7.63
CA ALA A 372 -26.81 0.61 -7.99
C ALA A 372 -26.99 0.73 -9.53
N MET A 373 -25.92 0.46 -10.28
CA MET A 373 -25.83 0.37 -11.75
C MET A 373 -26.76 1.32 -12.53
N ALA A 374 -26.71 2.61 -12.19
CA ALA A 374 -27.33 3.64 -13.02
C ALA A 374 -26.68 3.61 -14.42
N ALA A 375 -27.47 3.32 -15.46
CA ALA A 375 -26.97 3.13 -16.83
C ALA A 375 -26.18 4.34 -17.37
N ASP A 376 -26.42 5.54 -16.83
CA ASP A 376 -25.78 6.78 -17.22
C ASP A 376 -24.44 7.06 -16.49
N ALA A 377 -24.06 6.23 -15.51
CA ALA A 377 -22.81 6.41 -14.78
C ALA A 377 -21.58 6.11 -15.66
N LEU A 378 -20.49 6.87 -15.48
CA LEU A 378 -19.24 6.65 -16.22
C LEU A 378 -18.68 5.25 -15.98
N LEU A 379 -18.80 4.72 -14.76
CA LEU A 379 -18.41 3.35 -14.43
C LEU A 379 -19.19 2.33 -15.27
N ALA A 380 -20.51 2.50 -15.43
CA ALA A 380 -21.33 1.60 -16.26
C ALA A 380 -20.87 1.60 -17.72
N ARG A 381 -20.49 2.77 -18.27
CA ARG A 381 -19.93 2.88 -19.63
C ARG A 381 -18.56 2.20 -19.75
N PHE A 382 -17.70 2.34 -18.74
CA PHE A 382 -16.40 1.68 -18.70
C PHE A 382 -16.53 0.16 -18.66
N ILE A 383 -17.40 -0.35 -17.78
CA ILE A 383 -17.72 -1.77 -17.66
C ILE A 383 -18.34 -2.31 -18.97
N GLY A 384 -19.26 -1.55 -19.57
CA GLY A 384 -19.83 -1.88 -20.88
C GLY A 384 -18.76 -2.02 -21.95
N ARG A 385 -17.82 -1.06 -22.01
CA ARG A 385 -16.71 -1.10 -22.97
C ARG A 385 -15.76 -2.28 -22.72
N ALA A 386 -15.43 -2.57 -21.47
CA ALA A 386 -14.60 -3.74 -21.12
C ALA A 386 -15.26 -5.06 -21.58
N ARG A 387 -16.60 -5.17 -21.46
CA ARG A 387 -17.35 -6.33 -21.98
C ARG A 387 -17.35 -6.41 -23.50
N GLU A 388 -17.52 -5.30 -24.21
CA GLU A 388 -17.43 -5.27 -25.68
C GLU A 388 -16.08 -5.76 -26.19
N LEU A 389 -15.00 -5.46 -25.46
CA LEU A 389 -13.65 -5.92 -25.73
C LEU A 389 -13.39 -7.36 -25.28
N GLY A 390 -14.38 -8.05 -24.70
CA GLY A 390 -14.30 -9.46 -24.32
C GLY A 390 -13.51 -9.73 -23.03
N MET A 391 -13.37 -8.75 -22.16
CA MET A 391 -12.61 -8.90 -20.91
C MET A 391 -13.40 -9.73 -19.88
N ALA A 392 -12.68 -10.48 -19.04
CA ALA A 392 -13.24 -11.18 -17.89
C ALA A 392 -13.21 -10.28 -16.65
N LEU A 393 -14.38 -10.04 -16.04
CA LEU A 393 -14.51 -9.16 -14.87
C LEU A 393 -14.57 -9.99 -13.58
N TYR A 394 -13.74 -9.66 -12.59
CA TYR A 394 -13.69 -10.33 -11.29
C TYR A 394 -13.93 -9.33 -10.16
N LEU A 395 -14.79 -9.70 -9.21
CA LEU A 395 -15.12 -8.87 -8.04
C LEU A 395 -14.24 -9.18 -6.84
N ASP A 396 -13.91 -8.15 -6.07
CA ASP A 396 -13.25 -8.31 -4.77
C ASP A 396 -14.24 -8.91 -3.75
N ASP A 397 -14.14 -10.23 -3.57
CA ASP A 397 -14.98 -10.98 -2.63
C ASP A 397 -14.22 -12.20 -2.07
N PRO A 398 -13.19 -12.00 -1.23
CA PRO A 398 -12.33 -13.08 -0.75
C PRO A 398 -13.08 -14.14 0.08
N PHE A 399 -14.28 -13.81 0.57
CA PHE A 399 -15.09 -14.62 1.46
C PHE A 399 -16.31 -15.28 0.82
N ASN A 400 -16.59 -15.05 -0.46
CA ASN A 400 -17.82 -15.53 -1.10
C ASN A 400 -19.10 -14.99 -0.42
N LEU A 401 -19.10 -13.71 -0.07
CA LEU A 401 -20.25 -13.07 0.57
C LEU A 401 -21.27 -12.54 -0.43
N GLN A 402 -20.86 -12.36 -1.68
CA GLN A 402 -21.69 -11.78 -2.72
C GLN A 402 -22.65 -12.80 -3.32
N ASP A 403 -23.84 -12.34 -3.74
CA ASP A 403 -24.79 -13.20 -4.45
C ASP A 403 -24.27 -13.49 -5.87
N ALA A 404 -23.75 -14.71 -6.06
CA ALA A 404 -23.21 -15.15 -7.33
C ALA A 404 -24.22 -15.05 -8.48
N ALA A 405 -25.52 -15.26 -8.24
CA ALA A 405 -26.53 -15.20 -9.29
C ALA A 405 -26.71 -13.77 -9.79
N GLN A 406 -26.85 -12.81 -8.87
CA GLN A 406 -26.94 -11.38 -9.18
C GLN A 406 -25.75 -10.90 -10.02
N TRP A 407 -24.53 -11.27 -9.62
CA TRP A 407 -23.33 -10.81 -10.31
C TRP A 407 -23.05 -11.53 -11.62
N GLN A 408 -23.49 -12.78 -11.77
CA GLN A 408 -23.50 -13.48 -13.06
C GLN A 408 -24.44 -12.81 -14.06
N ASP A 409 -25.62 -12.36 -13.62
CA ASP A 409 -26.56 -11.61 -14.47
C ASP A 409 -25.96 -10.27 -14.90
N LEU A 410 -25.15 -9.64 -14.03
CA LEU A 410 -24.32 -8.49 -14.36
C LEU A 410 -23.02 -8.86 -15.11
N GLY A 411 -22.90 -10.06 -15.68
CA GLY A 411 -21.79 -10.45 -16.55
C GLY A 411 -20.42 -10.55 -15.88
N MET A 412 -20.36 -10.73 -14.56
CA MET A 412 -19.11 -10.97 -13.84
C MET A 412 -18.67 -12.42 -14.03
N ALA A 413 -17.38 -12.64 -14.32
CA ALA A 413 -16.80 -13.96 -14.54
C ALA A 413 -16.51 -14.70 -13.21
N GLY A 414 -16.33 -13.96 -12.11
CA GLY A 414 -16.07 -14.54 -10.80
C GLY A 414 -15.62 -13.52 -9.77
N ARG A 415 -14.76 -13.96 -8.87
CA ARG A 415 -14.21 -13.18 -7.75
C ARG A 415 -12.69 -13.34 -7.62
N TRP A 416 -12.03 -12.49 -6.84
CA TRP A 416 -10.60 -12.61 -6.54
C TRP A 416 -10.27 -12.36 -5.08
#